data_AF-A0A7C5GW36-F1
#
_entry.id   AF-A0A7C5GW36-F1
#
_cell.length_a   1.000
_cell.length_b   1.000
_cell.length_c   1.000
_cell.angle_alpha   90.00
_cell.angle_beta   90.00
_cell.angle_gamma   90.00
#
_symmetry.space_group_name_H-M   'P 1'
#
loop_
_entity.id
_entity.type
_entity.pdbx_description
1 polymer ?
#
loop_
_entity_poly.entity_id
_entity_poly.type
_entity_poly.pdbx_seq_one_letter_code
_entity_poly.pdbx_strand_id
1 'polypeptide(L)'
;MLSYKLPDNLRKELKKPIGELVTDDSEICKKYREIDGILVTVGDVCTSRAIYCGKIPFLAIIDFKTKRTEVPEHQNILMKIPPNYRRIKVKNSPGTISEELIEVI
;
A
#
# COMPACT_ATOMS: atom_id res chain seq x y z
N MET A 1 5.66 -22.52 7.60
CA MET A 1 4.63 -21.58 7.12
C MET A 1 4.59 -21.67 5.62
N LEU A 2 3.42 -21.89 5.06
CA LEU A 2 3.23 -21.88 3.62
C LEU A 2 3.38 -20.43 3.12
N SER A 3 3.95 -20.28 1.93
CA SER A 3 4.05 -18.97 1.28
C SER A 3 3.97 -19.13 -0.22
N TYR A 4 3.22 -18.24 -0.85
CA TYR A 4 3.17 -18.15 -2.31
C TYR A 4 4.36 -17.31 -2.76
N LYS A 5 5.29 -17.92 -3.51
CA LYS A 5 6.48 -17.25 -4.01
C LYS A 5 6.23 -16.78 -5.44
N LEU A 6 6.53 -15.51 -5.71
CA LEU A 6 6.51 -14.96 -7.07
C LEU A 6 7.57 -15.66 -7.93
N PRO A 7 7.17 -16.41 -8.98
CA PRO A 7 8.11 -17.00 -9.91
C PRO A 7 8.92 -15.93 -10.65
N ASP A 8 10.21 -16.18 -10.87
CA ASP A 8 11.12 -15.17 -11.44
C ASP A 8 10.74 -14.78 -12.88
N ASN A 9 10.18 -15.72 -13.65
CA ASN A 9 9.67 -15.46 -15.00
C ASN A 9 8.46 -14.50 -15.01
N LEU A 10 7.67 -14.46 -13.94
CA LEU A 10 6.50 -13.57 -13.82
C LEU A 10 6.85 -12.18 -13.30
N ARG A 11 8.04 -11.97 -12.72
CA ARG A 11 8.47 -10.65 -12.19
C ARG A 11 8.41 -9.55 -13.24
N LYS A 12 8.81 -9.84 -14.48
CA LYS A 12 8.79 -8.85 -15.57
C LYS A 12 7.36 -8.47 -15.96
N GLU A 13 6.47 -9.46 -16.01
CA GLU A 13 5.09 -9.24 -16.42
C GLU A 13 4.33 -8.43 -15.38
N LEU A 14 4.41 -8.83 -14.11
CA LEU A 14 3.73 -8.15 -13.01
C LEU A 14 4.33 -6.79 -12.64
N LYS A 15 5.47 -6.41 -13.24
CA LYS A 15 6.05 -5.07 -13.07
C LYS A 15 5.36 -4.02 -13.96
N LYS A 16 4.68 -4.44 -15.02
CA LYS A 16 3.92 -3.53 -15.86
C LYS A 16 2.75 -2.96 -15.03
N PRO A 17 2.42 -1.66 -15.17
CA PRO A 17 1.24 -1.10 -14.53
C PRO A 17 -0.01 -1.93 -14.88
N ILE A 18 -0.77 -2.31 -13.85
CA ILE A 18 -2.07 -2.95 -14.02
C ILE A 18 -3.12 -1.86 -13.80
N GLY A 19 -3.89 -1.56 -14.86
CA GLY A 19 -4.86 -0.47 -14.85
C GLY A 19 -4.27 0.88 -15.27
N GLU A 20 -4.93 1.96 -14.88
CA GLU A 20 -4.55 3.33 -15.22
C GLU A 20 -3.31 3.76 -14.42
N LEU A 21 -2.27 4.21 -15.13
CA LEU A 21 -1.10 4.83 -14.51
C LEU A 21 -1.32 6.34 -14.42
N VAL A 22 -1.40 6.85 -13.19
CA VAL A 22 -1.54 8.28 -12.91
C VAL A 22 -0.21 8.79 -12.38
N THR A 23 0.43 9.71 -13.10
CA THR A 23 1.74 10.27 -12.74
C THR A 23 1.67 11.70 -12.25
N ASP A 24 0.56 12.40 -12.50
CA ASP A 24 0.38 13.78 -12.06
C ASP A 24 -0.15 13.83 -10.62
N ASP A 25 0.63 14.46 -9.75
CA ASP A 25 0.33 14.56 -8.32
C ASP A 25 -0.99 15.30 -8.01
N SER A 26 -1.36 16.29 -8.84
CA SER A 26 -2.61 17.05 -8.68
C SER A 26 -3.83 16.22 -9.09
N GLU A 27 -3.67 15.40 -10.13
CA GLU A 27 -4.70 14.49 -10.62
C GLU A 27 -4.93 13.33 -9.65
N ILE A 28 -3.88 12.80 -9.03
CA ILE A 28 -3.98 11.71 -8.04
C ILE A 28 -4.94 12.07 -6.90
N CYS A 29 -4.81 13.27 -6.31
CA CYS A 29 -5.70 13.68 -5.23
C CYS A 29 -7.15 13.85 -5.68
N LYS A 30 -7.37 14.33 -6.91
CA LYS A 30 -8.71 14.43 -7.48
C LYS A 30 -9.33 13.04 -7.61
N LYS A 31 -8.61 12.10 -8.23
CA LYS A 31 -9.06 10.71 -8.38
C LYS A 31 -9.40 10.06 -7.04
N TYR A 32 -8.54 10.20 -6.02
CA TYR A 32 -8.83 9.65 -4.69
C TYR A 32 -10.14 10.17 -4.09
N ARG A 33 -10.44 11.46 -4.26
CA ARG A 33 -11.69 12.06 -3.77
C ARG A 33 -12.92 11.60 -4.54
N GLU A 34 -12.77 11.29 -5.82
CA GLU A 34 -13.85 10.81 -6.70
C GLU A 34 -14.14 9.31 -6.55
N ILE A 35 -13.35 8.56 -5.77
CA ILE A 35 -13.62 7.13 -5.52
C ILE A 35 -14.87 7.00 -4.63
N ASP A 36 -15.98 6.64 -5.25
CA ASP A 36 -17.19 6.17 -4.58
C ASP A 36 -17.10 4.64 -4.38
N GLY A 37 -16.36 4.22 -3.35
CA GLY A 37 -16.18 2.81 -3.05
C GLY A 37 -15.04 2.49 -2.09
N ILE A 38 -14.70 1.21 -2.04
CA ILE A 38 -13.59 0.67 -1.23
C ILE A 38 -12.28 1.04 -1.90
N LEU A 39 -11.43 1.79 -1.17
CA LEU A 39 -10.05 2.04 -1.56
C LEU A 39 -9.14 1.09 -0.77
N VAL A 40 -8.32 0.31 -1.49
CA VAL A 40 -7.22 -0.48 -0.92
C VAL A 40 -5.90 0.12 -1.38
N THR A 41 -4.96 0.34 -0.47
CA THR A 41 -3.62 0.84 -0.79
C THR A 41 -2.55 -0.18 -0.45
N VAL A 42 -1.57 -0.34 -1.35
CA VAL A 42 -0.41 -1.22 -1.15
C VAL A 42 0.86 -0.38 -1.29
N GLY A 43 1.64 -0.31 -0.23
CA GLY A 43 2.85 0.50 -0.11
C GLY A 43 2.65 1.82 0.64
N ASP A 44 3.74 2.30 1.23
CA ASP A 44 3.76 3.48 2.11
C ASP A 44 3.40 4.78 1.36
N VAL A 45 3.90 4.95 0.14
CA VAL A 45 3.69 6.16 -0.68
C VAL A 45 2.23 6.31 -1.10
N CYS A 46 1.62 5.24 -1.64
CA CYS A 46 0.22 5.25 -2.04
C CYS A 46 -0.70 5.50 -0.84
N THR A 47 -0.44 4.81 0.27
CA THR A 47 -1.21 4.94 1.51
C THR A 47 -1.13 6.37 2.07
N SER A 48 0.08 6.91 2.23
CA SER A 48 0.26 8.27 2.75
C SER A 48 -0.34 9.32 1.82
N ARG A 49 -0.23 9.16 0.49
CA ARG A 49 -0.82 10.09 -0.46
C ARG A 49 -2.35 10.09 -0.39
N ALA A 50 -2.99 8.93 -0.33
CA ALA A 50 -4.44 8.85 -0.18
C ALA A 50 -4.92 9.63 1.06
N ILE A 51 -4.28 9.39 2.21
CA ILE A 51 -4.58 10.08 3.48
C ILE A 51 -4.35 11.59 3.34
N TYR A 52 -3.24 12.02 2.74
CA TYR A 52 -2.94 13.42 2.48
C TYR A 52 -4.03 14.10 1.63
N CYS A 53 -4.54 13.40 0.62
CA CYS A 53 -5.61 13.89 -0.25
C CYS A 53 -7.01 13.86 0.41
N GLY A 54 -7.12 13.41 1.66
CA GLY A 54 -8.37 13.33 2.43
C GLY A 54 -9.17 12.04 2.22
N LYS A 55 -8.62 11.03 1.53
CA LYS A 55 -9.28 9.74 1.33
C LYS A 55 -8.65 8.68 2.24
N ILE A 56 -9.48 8.10 3.10
CA ILE A 56 -9.07 7.09 4.07
C ILE A 56 -9.29 5.69 3.46
N PRO A 57 -8.22 4.89 3.23
CA PRO A 57 -8.34 3.59 2.57
C PRO A 57 -8.92 2.54 3.51
N PHE A 58 -9.87 1.73 3.06
CA PHE A 58 -10.44 0.64 3.86
C PHE A 58 -9.39 -0.36 4.37
N LEU A 59 -8.43 -0.70 3.51
CA LEU A 59 -7.30 -1.55 3.83
C LEU A 59 -6.00 -0.89 3.34
N ALA A 60 -5.00 -0.84 4.21
CA ALA A 60 -3.67 -0.35 3.88
C ALA A 60 -2.63 -1.43 4.20
N ILE A 61 -1.91 -1.88 3.18
CA ILE A 61 -0.80 -2.83 3.31
C ILE A 61 0.49 -2.02 3.20
N ILE A 62 1.21 -1.89 4.32
CA ILE A 62 2.43 -1.08 4.44
C ILE A 62 3.55 -1.93 5.03
N ASP A 63 4.79 -1.73 4.55
CA ASP A 63 5.96 -2.45 5.05
C ASP A 63 6.91 -1.54 5.85
N PHE A 64 6.66 -0.22 5.87
CA PHE A 64 7.51 0.80 6.48
C PHE A 64 8.97 0.74 5.99
N LYS A 65 9.24 0.08 4.86
CA LYS A 65 10.58 -0.07 4.26
C LYS A 65 10.74 0.87 3.07
N THR A 66 10.46 2.15 3.27
CA THR A 66 10.88 3.18 2.33
C THR A 66 12.39 3.45 2.44
N LYS A 67 13.15 2.89 1.49
CA LYS A 67 14.43 3.40 0.95
C LYS A 67 15.63 3.72 1.88
N ARG A 68 15.85 3.06 3.04
CA ARG A 68 17.12 3.25 3.82
C ARG A 68 17.50 4.72 4.12
N THR A 69 16.52 5.61 4.16
CA THR A 69 16.67 7.01 4.61
C THR A 69 15.32 7.43 5.14
N GLU A 70 15.31 7.94 6.37
CA GLU A 70 14.14 8.51 7.02
C GLU A 70 13.56 9.59 6.11
N VAL A 71 12.38 9.32 5.53
CA VAL A 71 11.53 10.40 5.02
C VAL A 71 10.46 10.59 6.10
N PRO A 72 10.61 11.59 6.98
CA PRO A 72 9.70 11.82 8.11
C PRO A 72 8.27 12.07 7.64
N GLU A 73 8.09 12.61 6.45
CA GLU A 73 6.77 13.03 5.95
C GLU A 73 5.79 11.86 5.78
N HIS A 74 6.22 10.76 5.16
CA HIS A 74 5.35 9.58 4.99
C HIS A 74 5.04 8.92 6.32
N GLN A 75 6.04 8.80 7.22
CA GLN A 75 5.82 8.22 8.55
C GLN A 75 4.86 9.10 9.38
N ASN A 76 5.04 10.43 9.37
CA ASN A 76 4.16 11.37 10.04
C ASN A 76 2.73 11.31 9.50
N ILE A 77 2.56 11.14 8.19
CA ILE A 77 1.22 10.96 7.60
C ILE A 77 0.63 9.60 7.95
N LEU A 78 1.42 8.52 7.98
CA LEU A 78 0.96 7.20 8.42
C LEU A 78 0.60 7.18 9.93
N MET A 79 1.19 8.07 10.74
CA MET A 79 0.74 8.30 12.12
C MET A 79 -0.64 8.97 12.19
N LYS A 80 -1.09 9.64 11.12
CA LYS A 80 -2.46 10.19 11.00
C LYS A 80 -3.51 9.14 10.63
N ILE A 81 -3.13 7.86 10.42
CA ILE A 81 -4.10 6.78 10.26
C ILE A 81 -5.01 6.77 11.50
N PRO A 82 -6.34 6.84 11.31
CA PRO A 82 -7.29 6.91 12.41
C PRO A 82 -7.07 5.83 13.47
N PRO A 83 -7.23 6.14 14.77
CA PRO A 83 -6.94 5.21 15.86
C PRO A 83 -7.87 3.98 15.87
N ASN A 84 -9.02 4.05 15.21
CA ASN A 84 -9.95 2.93 15.05
C ASN A 84 -9.49 1.89 14.01
N TYR A 85 -8.32 2.07 13.37
CA TYR A 85 -7.74 1.03 12.53
C TYR A 85 -7.27 -0.15 13.36
N ARG A 86 -7.73 -1.34 13.00
CA ARG A 86 -7.11 -2.58 13.47
C ARG A 86 -5.73 -2.70 12.83
N ARG A 87 -4.67 -2.59 13.63
CA ARG A 87 -3.29 -2.75 13.19
C ARG A 87 -2.85 -4.19 13.39
N ILE A 88 -2.55 -4.88 12.30
CA ILE A 88 -2.08 -6.27 12.32
C ILE A 88 -0.65 -6.27 11.77
N LYS A 89 0.29 -6.80 12.54
CA LYS A 89 1.67 -7.02 12.08
C LYS A 89 1.79 -8.47 11.66
N VAL A 90 2.29 -8.69 10.45
CA VAL A 90 2.53 -10.03 9.90
C VAL A 90 3.95 -10.13 9.36
N LYS A 91 4.50 -11.35 9.34
CA LYS A 91 5.81 -11.62 8.74
C LYS A 91 5.62 -12.08 7.30
N ASN A 92 6.13 -11.29 6.35
CA ASN A 92 6.15 -11.64 4.94
C ASN A 92 7.54 -11.40 4.33
N SER A 93 8.06 -12.39 3.61
CA SER A 93 9.38 -12.29 2.94
C SER A 93 9.27 -11.51 1.62
N PRO A 94 10.36 -10.90 1.13
CA PRO A 94 10.35 -10.21 -0.17
C PRO A 94 9.99 -11.16 -1.32
N GLY A 95 9.02 -10.75 -2.15
CA GLY A 95 8.56 -11.56 -3.28
C GLY A 95 7.71 -12.76 -2.89
N THR A 96 7.19 -12.80 -1.66
CA THR A 96 6.21 -13.80 -1.23
C THR A 96 4.91 -13.17 -0.75
N ILE A 97 3.88 -13.99 -0.61
CA ILE A 97 2.69 -13.73 0.20
C ILE A 97 2.62 -14.88 1.22
N SER A 98 2.84 -14.58 2.49
CA SER A 98 2.76 -15.57 3.57
C SER A 98 1.31 -15.93 3.90
N GLU A 99 1.09 -17.15 4.38
CA GLU A 99 -0.20 -17.60 4.91
C GLU A 99 -0.74 -16.67 6.00
N GLU A 100 0.12 -16.21 6.91
CA GLU A 100 -0.22 -15.23 7.94
C GLU A 100 -0.78 -13.92 7.35
N LEU A 101 -0.28 -13.46 6.20
CA LEU A 101 -0.79 -12.28 5.52
C LEU A 101 -2.16 -12.56 4.87
N ILE A 102 -2.39 -13.78 4.37
CA ILE A 102 -3.65 -14.18 3.73
C ILE A 102 -4.77 -14.31 4.76
N GLU A 103 -4.48 -14.86 5.93
CA GLU A 103 -5.49 -15.09 6.98
C GLU A 103 -6.08 -13.80 7.58
N VAL A 104 -5.42 -12.66 7.38
CA VAL A 104 -5.77 -11.38 8.00
C VAL A 104 -6.36 -10.36 7.02
N ILE A 105 -6.41 -10.68 5.73
CA ILE A 105 -6.99 -9.85 4.66
C ILE A 105 -8.32 -10.47 4.22
#